data_AF-A0A950AGH9-F1
#
_entry.id   AF-A0A950AGH9-F1
#
_cell.length_a   1.000
_cell.length_b   1.000
_cell.length_c   1.000
_cell.angle_alpha   90.00
_cell.angle_beta   90.00
_cell.angle_gamma   90.00
#
_symmetry.space_group_name_H-M   'P 1'
#
loop_
_entity.id
_entity.type
_entity.pdbx_description
1 polymer ?
#
loop_
_entity_poly.entity_id
_entity_poly.type
_entity_poly.pdbx_seq_one_letter_code
_entity_poly.pdbx_strand_id
1 'polypeptide(L)'
;MSNSTGPETPLLEAVSIITIVSILASVGCYVAALNRVSVITPALWWVAGRAYEFLPALAGLPGAQVPILAASAAVGIGLFVFSILFSYWLASVFARAGYASMERQTTQLKRLREKRKNSKRNHDDFSIGR
;
A
#
# COMPACT_ATOMS: atom_id res chain seq x y z
N MET A 1 6.12 25.36 23.20
CA MET A 1 5.70 23.94 23.11
C MET A 1 4.57 23.83 22.10
N SER A 2 4.80 23.13 20.99
CA SER A 2 3.77 22.47 20.19
C SER A 2 4.48 21.42 19.34
N ASN A 3 4.28 20.15 19.70
CA ASN A 3 4.78 18.95 19.04
C ASN A 3 3.99 18.67 17.77
N SER A 4 4.66 18.46 16.62
CA SER A 4 4.22 17.65 15.47
C SER A 4 5.17 17.90 14.29
N THR A 5 5.72 16.97 13.52
CA THR A 5 5.56 15.53 13.33
C THR A 5 6.81 15.09 12.55
N GLY A 6 7.65 14.23 13.13
CA GLY A 6 8.63 13.44 12.39
C GLY A 6 7.94 12.37 11.53
N PRO A 7 8.67 11.42 10.92
CA PRO A 7 8.31 10.71 9.68
C PRO A 7 7.18 9.68 9.84
N GLU A 8 5.96 10.13 10.12
CA GLU A 8 4.77 9.29 10.18
C GLU A 8 4.22 8.94 8.78
N THR A 9 4.56 9.73 7.76
CA THR A 9 4.13 9.54 6.37
C THR A 9 4.44 8.16 5.77
N PRO A 10 5.66 7.59 5.86
CA PRO A 10 5.96 6.29 5.26
C PRO A 10 5.26 5.11 5.94
N LEU A 11 4.98 5.21 7.25
CA LEU A 11 4.25 4.16 7.97
C LEU A 11 2.77 4.18 7.60
N LEU A 12 2.18 5.37 7.51
CA LEU A 12 0.80 5.56 7.11
C LEU A 12 0.57 5.14 5.65
N GLU A 13 1.52 5.43 4.78
CA GLU A 13 1.54 4.96 3.38
C GLU A 13 1.68 3.43 3.28
N ALA A 14 2.57 2.82 4.07
CA ALA A 14 2.72 1.37 4.14
C ALA A 14 1.42 0.68 4.60
N VAL A 15 0.79 1.18 5.67
CA VAL A 15 -0.48 0.66 6.17
C VAL A 15 -1.60 0.84 5.15
N SER A 16 -1.65 1.98 4.45
CA SER A 16 -2.61 2.22 3.37
C SER A 16 -2.47 1.20 2.23
N ILE A 17 -1.25 0.94 1.78
CA ILE A 17 -0.98 -0.05 0.72
C ILE A 17 -1.36 -1.46 1.18
N ILE A 18 -1.01 -1.83 2.41
CA ILE A 18 -1.39 -3.12 3.00
C ILE A 18 -2.92 -3.27 3.02
N THR A 19 -3.63 -2.20 3.39
CA THR A 19 -5.10 -2.18 3.40
C THR A 19 -5.67 -2.41 1.99
N ILE A 20 -5.14 -1.71 0.98
CA ILE A 20 -5.59 -1.84 -0.41
C ILE A 20 -5.35 -3.28 -0.92
N VAL A 21 -4.17 -3.84 -0.67
CA VAL A 21 -3.82 -5.21 -1.09
C VAL A 21 -4.72 -6.23 -0.40
N SER A 22 -5.01 -6.05 0.89
CA SER A 22 -5.92 -6.91 1.64
C SER A 22 -7.34 -6.90 1.06
N ILE A 23 -7.88 -5.71 0.74
CA ILE A 23 -9.20 -5.58 0.13
C ILE A 23 -9.21 -6.24 -1.25
N LEU A 24 -8.20 -5.99 -2.09
CA LEU A 24 -8.07 -6.61 -3.42
C LEU A 24 -7.98 -8.13 -3.34
N ALA A 25 -7.23 -8.67 -2.38
CA ALA A 25 -7.12 -10.11 -2.17
C ALA A 25 -8.45 -10.73 -1.71
N SER A 26 -9.19 -10.06 -0.83
CA SER A 26 -10.52 -10.47 -0.39
C SER A 26 -11.51 -10.51 -1.56
N VAL A 27 -11.61 -9.42 -2.33
CA VAL A 27 -12.50 -9.35 -3.49
C VAL A 27 -12.08 -10.35 -4.57
N GLY A 28 -10.77 -10.50 -4.81
CA GLY A 28 -10.23 -11.47 -5.76
C GLY A 28 -10.58 -12.91 -5.40
N CYS A 29 -10.46 -13.27 -4.11
CA CYS A 29 -10.88 -14.58 -3.62
C CYS A 29 -12.39 -14.81 -3.78
N TYR A 30 -13.20 -13.79 -3.51
CA TYR A 30 -14.65 -13.86 -3.70
C TYR A 30 -15.01 -14.14 -5.17
N VAL A 31 -14.45 -13.38 -6.11
CA VAL A 31 -14.70 -13.56 -7.55
C VAL A 31 -14.15 -14.91 -8.05
N ALA A 32 -12.98 -15.33 -7.58
CA ALA A 32 -12.41 -16.63 -7.93
C ALA A 32 -13.27 -17.81 -7.44
N ALA A 33 -13.90 -17.66 -6.26
CA ALA A 33 -14.84 -18.65 -5.74
C ALA A 33 -16.10 -18.74 -6.59
N LEU A 34 -16.65 -17.60 -7.03
CA LEU A 34 -17.81 -17.56 -7.93
C LEU A 34 -17.50 -18.21 -9.29
N ASN A 35 -16.29 -18.02 -9.81
CA ASN A 35 -15.81 -18.63 -11.06
C ASN A 35 -15.36 -20.10 -10.92
N ARG A 36 -15.55 -20.72 -9.75
CA ARG A 36 -15.21 -22.13 -9.47
C ARG A 36 -13.76 -22.51 -9.79
N VAL A 37 -12.81 -21.64 -9.44
CA VAL A 37 -11.39 -21.97 -9.60
C VAL A 37 -11.03 -23.14 -8.68
N SER A 38 -10.65 -24.27 -9.28
CA SER A 38 -10.57 -25.61 -8.65
C SER A 38 -9.73 -25.67 -7.38
N VAL A 39 -8.73 -24.80 -7.23
CA VAL A 39 -7.82 -24.77 -6.07
C VAL A 39 -8.33 -23.82 -4.98
N ILE A 40 -8.98 -22.72 -5.37
CA ILE A 40 -9.37 -21.63 -4.46
C ILE A 40 -10.66 -21.96 -3.72
N THR A 41 -11.60 -22.63 -4.40
CA THR A 41 -12.89 -23.01 -3.81
C THR A 41 -12.77 -23.93 -2.59
N PRO A 42 -12.00 -25.05 -2.60
CA PRO A 42 -11.87 -25.91 -1.42
C PRO A 42 -11.10 -25.21 -0.28
N ALA A 43 -10.11 -24.39 -0.60
CA ALA A 43 -9.35 -23.63 0.39
C ALA A 43 -10.24 -22.60 1.11
N LEU A 44 -11.08 -21.87 0.36
CA LEU A 44 -12.04 -20.93 0.94
C LEU A 44 -13.08 -21.65 1.80
N TRP A 45 -13.52 -22.85 1.42
CA TRP A 45 -14.46 -23.62 2.21
C TRP A 45 -13.86 -24.04 3.57
N TRP A 46 -12.59 -24.44 3.58
CA TRP A 46 -11.85 -24.71 4.82
C TRP A 46 -11.74 -23.46 5.71
N VAL A 47 -11.41 -22.31 5.11
CA VAL A 47 -11.33 -21.03 5.81
C VAL A 47 -12.71 -20.61 6.35
N ALA A 48 -13.79 -20.83 5.59
CA ALA A 48 -15.15 -20.60 6.04
C ALA A 48 -15.44 -21.39 7.31
N GLY A 49 -15.12 -22.69 7.32
CA GLY A 49 -15.32 -23.56 8.49
C GLY A 49 -14.65 -23.00 9.75
N ARG A 50 -13.40 -22.54 9.63
CA ARG A 50 -12.72 -21.88 10.75
C ARG A 50 -13.36 -20.55 11.13
N ALA A 51 -13.75 -19.73 10.15
CA ALA A 51 -14.43 -18.47 10.42
C ALA A 51 -15.75 -18.67 11.19
N TYR A 52 -16.50 -19.74 10.88
CA TYR A 52 -17.72 -20.11 11.59
C TYR A 52 -17.47 -20.62 13.01
N GLU A 53 -16.34 -21.29 13.27
CA GLU A 53 -15.93 -21.65 14.65
C GLU A 53 -15.67 -20.41 15.50
N PHE A 54 -15.04 -19.38 14.92
CA PHE A 54 -14.75 -18.12 15.62
C PHE A 54 -15.98 -17.21 15.75
N LEU A 55 -16.87 -17.20 14.76
CA LEU A 55 -18.13 -16.46 14.81
C LEU A 55 -19.32 -17.37 14.42
N PRO A 56 -19.90 -18.09 15.39
CA PRO A 56 -21.05 -18.95 15.14
C PRO A 56 -22.29 -18.17 14.70
N ALA A 57 -22.35 -16.86 14.99
CA ALA A 57 -23.42 -15.97 14.52
C ALA A 57 -23.54 -15.93 12.99
N LEU A 58 -22.44 -16.16 12.25
CA LEU A 58 -22.50 -16.21 10.78
C LEU A 58 -23.30 -17.41 10.27
N ALA A 59 -23.39 -18.51 11.03
CA ALA A 59 -24.10 -19.72 10.62
C ALA A 59 -25.62 -19.53 10.63
N GLY A 60 -26.13 -18.52 11.34
CA GLY A 60 -27.55 -18.18 11.39
C GLY A 60 -28.02 -17.28 10.24
N LEU A 61 -27.11 -16.80 9.38
CA LEU A 61 -27.47 -15.89 8.29
C LEU A 61 -28.03 -16.65 7.08
N PRO A 62 -29.21 -16.26 6.57
CA PRO A 62 -29.76 -16.85 5.37
C PRO A 62 -29.00 -16.39 4.12
N GLY A 63 -28.59 -17.34 3.28
CA GLY A 63 -28.05 -17.06 1.93
C GLY A 63 -26.93 -18.00 1.50
N ALA A 64 -27.04 -18.54 0.29
CA ALA A 64 -26.04 -19.47 -0.26
C ALA A 64 -24.65 -18.85 -0.50
N GLN A 65 -24.58 -17.51 -0.57
CA GLN A 65 -23.33 -16.77 -0.80
C GLN A 65 -22.62 -16.36 0.50
N VAL A 66 -23.30 -16.45 1.66
CA VAL A 66 -22.75 -16.06 2.97
C VAL A 66 -21.45 -16.79 3.33
N PRO A 67 -21.30 -18.12 3.08
CA PRO A 67 -20.06 -18.83 3.40
C PRO A 67 -18.87 -18.36 2.57
N ILE A 68 -19.12 -18.06 1.29
CA ILE A 68 -18.08 -17.60 0.37
C ILE A 68 -17.62 -16.19 0.74
N LEU A 69 -18.57 -15.32 1.10
CA LEU A 69 -18.29 -13.97 1.57
C LEU A 69 -17.53 -13.96 2.91
N ALA A 70 -17.94 -14.81 3.85
CA ALA A 70 -17.27 -14.97 5.14
C ALA A 70 -15.83 -15.46 4.96
N ALA A 71 -15.62 -16.45 4.09
CA ALA A 71 -14.31 -16.98 3.78
C ALA A 71 -13.40 -15.93 3.13
N SER A 72 -13.90 -15.20 2.12
CA SER A 72 -13.10 -14.19 1.42
C SER A 72 -12.73 -13.04 2.35
N ALA A 73 -13.68 -12.59 3.19
CA ALA A 73 -13.43 -11.60 4.22
C ALA A 73 -12.39 -12.08 5.25
N ALA A 74 -12.48 -13.33 5.71
CA ALA A 74 -11.53 -13.93 6.63
C ALA A 74 -10.11 -14.00 6.04
N VAL A 75 -9.97 -14.32 4.74
CA VAL A 75 -8.67 -14.27 4.04
C VAL A 75 -8.12 -12.85 4.01
N GLY A 76 -8.95 -11.86 3.66
CA GLY A 76 -8.54 -10.46 3.64
C GLY A 76 -8.07 -9.97 5.02
N ILE A 77 -8.84 -10.26 6.07
CA ILE A 77 -8.52 -9.92 7.46
C ILE A 77 -7.23 -10.63 7.89
N GLY A 78 -7.07 -11.92 7.59
CA GLY A 78 -5.86 -12.67 7.91
C GLY A 78 -4.62 -12.07 7.26
N LEU A 79 -4.70 -11.75 5.96
CA LEU A 79 -3.63 -11.06 5.24
C LEU A 79 -3.33 -9.69 5.84
N PHE A 80 -4.34 -8.94 6.21
CA PHE A 80 -4.20 -7.61 6.82
C PHE A 80 -3.46 -7.69 8.15
N VAL A 81 -3.95 -8.52 9.08
CA VAL A 81 -3.38 -8.69 10.41
C VAL A 81 -1.93 -9.17 10.32
N PHE A 82 -1.65 -10.15 9.47
CA PHE A 82 -0.30 -10.65 9.29
C PHE A 82 0.62 -9.58 8.68
N SER A 83 0.15 -8.85 7.66
CA SER A 83 0.94 -7.82 6.97
C SER A 83 1.17 -6.57 7.83
N ILE A 84 0.26 -6.23 8.74
CA ILE A 84 0.44 -5.14 9.70
C ILE A 84 1.66 -5.38 10.58
N LEU A 85 1.90 -6.61 11.03
CA LEU A 85 3.10 -6.93 11.83
C LEU A 85 4.39 -6.63 11.07
N PHE A 86 4.36 -6.75 9.74
CA PHE A 86 5.47 -6.41 8.84
C PHE A 86 5.47 -4.95 8.34
N SER A 87 4.49 -4.13 8.75
CA SER A 87 4.36 -2.74 8.29
C SER A 87 5.59 -1.89 8.61
N TYR A 88 6.24 -2.11 9.76
CA TYR A 88 7.47 -1.40 10.13
C TYR A 88 8.63 -1.69 9.18
N TRP A 89 8.77 -2.95 8.75
CA TRP A 89 9.76 -3.32 7.75
C TRP A 89 9.44 -2.67 6.40
N LEU A 90 8.18 -2.71 5.99
CA LEU A 90 7.72 -2.10 4.74
C LEU A 90 7.92 -0.57 4.74
N ALA A 91 7.61 0.10 5.86
CA ALA A 91 7.82 1.53 6.05
C ALA A 91 9.30 1.91 5.94
N SER A 92 10.22 1.05 6.43
CA SER A 92 11.66 1.28 6.30
C SER A 92 12.14 1.20 4.84
N VAL A 93 11.54 0.32 4.03
CA VAL A 93 11.81 0.21 2.59
C VAL A 93 11.27 1.42 1.85
N PHE A 94 10.03 1.84 2.16
CA PHE A 94 9.44 3.05 1.57
C PHE A 94 10.20 4.31 1.94
N ALA A 95 10.66 4.46 3.19
CA ALA A 95 11.50 5.57 3.59
C ALA A 95 12.77 5.63 2.74
N ARG A 96 13.47 4.49 2.56
CA ARG A 96 14.67 4.40 1.70
C ARG A 96 14.36 4.77 0.24
N ALA A 97 13.24 4.31 -0.31
CA ALA A 97 12.81 4.65 -1.67
C ALA A 97 12.46 6.16 -1.81
N GLY A 98 11.80 6.73 -0.80
CA GLY A 98 11.49 8.15 -0.72
C GLY A 98 12.74 9.02 -0.68
N TYR A 99 13.75 8.64 0.11
CA TYR A 99 15.05 9.31 0.14
C TYR A 99 15.76 9.26 -1.21
N ALA A 100 15.77 8.11 -1.89
CA ALA A 100 16.36 7.99 -3.23
C ALA A 100 15.65 8.87 -4.28
N SER A 101 14.34 9.04 -4.15
CA SER A 101 13.56 9.94 -5.02
C SER A 101 13.86 11.41 -4.73
N MET A 102 13.92 11.81 -3.46
CA MET A 102 14.30 13.18 -3.06
C MET A 102 15.73 13.53 -3.48
N GLU A 103 16.66 12.59 -3.39
CA GLU A 103 18.03 12.80 -3.82
C GLU A 103 18.12 13.04 -5.33
N ARG A 104 17.32 12.32 -6.14
CA ARG A 104 17.17 12.57 -7.59
C ARG A 104 16.55 13.93 -7.89
N GLN A 105 15.51 14.32 -7.17
CA GLN A 105 14.86 15.63 -7.35
C GLN A 105 15.80 16.78 -6.96
N THR A 106 16.55 16.64 -5.87
CA THR A 106 17.53 17.65 -5.45
C THR A 106 18.71 17.74 -6.40
N THR A 107 19.18 16.63 -7.00
CA THR A 107 20.19 16.70 -8.07
C THR A 107 19.65 17.38 -9.33
N GLN A 108 18.40 17.10 -9.72
CA GLN A 108 17.77 17.79 -10.85
C GLN A 108 17.62 19.30 -10.59
N LEU A 109 17.20 19.70 -9.38
CA LEU A 109 17.11 21.10 -8.99
C LEU A 109 18.47 21.79 -8.95
N LYS A 110 19.53 21.11 -8.47
CA LYS A 110 20.90 21.64 -8.53
C LYS A 110 21.34 21.88 -9.98
N ARG A 111 21.13 20.91 -10.87
CA ARG A 111 21.44 21.06 -12.32
C ARG A 111 20.67 22.20 -12.97
N LEU A 112 19.39 22.38 -12.63
CA LEU A 112 18.58 23.49 -13.15
C LEU A 112 19.06 24.85 -12.62
N ARG A 113 19.48 24.93 -11.34
CA ARG A 113 20.06 26.15 -10.76
C ARG A 113 21.39 26.50 -11.41
N GLU A 114 22.26 25.52 -11.66
CA GLU A 114 23.53 25.73 -12.37
C GLU A 114 23.31 26.23 -13.80
N LYS A 115 22.37 25.62 -14.54
CA LYS A 115 21.98 26.10 -15.88
C LYS A 115 21.48 27.55 -15.86
N ARG A 116 20.63 27.92 -14.90
CA ARG A 116 20.17 29.32 -14.76
C ARG A 116 21.32 30.28 -14.40
N LYS A 117 22.23 29.87 -13.52
CA LYS A 117 23.38 30.70 -13.12
C LYS A 117 24.33 30.94 -14.30
N ASN A 118 24.61 29.93 -15.10
CA ASN A 118 25.44 30.07 -16.30
C ASN A 118 24.74 30.91 -17.39
N SER A 119 23.43 30.73 -17.57
CA SER A 119 22.66 31.57 -18.50
C SER A 119 22.68 33.04 -18.08
N LYS A 120 22.63 33.33 -16.77
CA LYS A 120 22.69 34.71 -16.25
C LYS A 120 24.08 35.31 -16.44
N ARG A 121 25.16 34.58 -16.13
CA ARG A 121 26.53 35.03 -16.38
C ARG A 121 26.80 35.36 -17.84
N ASN A 122 26.37 34.49 -18.76
CA ASN A 122 26.51 34.77 -20.19
C ASN A 122 25.74 36.05 -20.57
N HIS A 123 24.54 36.26 -20.04
CA HIS A 123 23.77 37.47 -20.33
C HIS A 123 24.44 38.74 -19.79
N ASP A 124 25.03 38.67 -18.59
CA ASP A 124 25.75 39.79 -17.97
C ASP A 124 27.03 40.15 -18.75
N ASP A 125 27.79 39.16 -19.25
CA ASP A 125 28.99 39.39 -20.07
C ASP A 125 28.68 40.08 -21.42
N PHE A 126 27.52 39.83 -22.03
CA PHE A 126 27.10 40.54 -23.25
C PHE A 126 26.63 41.99 -22.99
N SER A 127 26.40 42.39 -21.74
CA SER A 127 25.89 43.72 -21.39
C SER A 127 26.97 44.73 -20.98
N ILE A 128 28.21 44.29 -20.72
CA ILE A 128 29.33 45.14 -20.25
C ILE A 128 30.22 45.61 -21.42
N GLY A 129 30.05 45.05 -22.61
CA GLY A 129 30.85 45.35 -23.81
C GLY A 129 30.32 46.47 -24.72
N ARG A 130 29.53 47.42 -24.21
CA ARG A 130 29.05 48.57 -24.99
C ARG A 130 29.49 49.90 -24.39
#